data_AF-A0A935BYD7-F1
#
_entry.id   AF-A0A935BYD7-F1
#
_cell.length_a   1.000
_cell.length_b   1.000
_cell.length_c   1.000
_cell.angle_alpha   90.00
_cell.angle_beta   90.00
_cell.angle_gamma   90.00
#
_symmetry.space_group_name_H-M   'P 1'
#
loop_
_entity.id
_entity.type
_entity.pdbx_description
1 polymer ?
#
loop_
_entity_poly.entity_id
_entity_poly.type
_entity_poly.pdbx_seq_one_letter_code
_entity_poly.pdbx_strand_id
1 'polypeptide(L)'
;MLHLTLAANILNAIGGSPDLNNPDFIPGYPTRLPDSNTHFKVHLERFSKRAIKTFMKIEMPAKAGAMPEADNYQTIGQFYAAIEKGLKEICRNNRHFNRDRSIQVKPEHYYGGGGGVIVVDDLDSAMEAIKVIVAQGEGLDHTLFDGDQKIFGENREFAHYYRFNEILRERFYSDQDSVKSNPSGAPLTVDWDQVYPMKINPRAADYPEGSELRRKSDEFNAGYTTLLNNLHDTFNGRPDRMMKSVGDMYKLKYLAVELMRVPCNDKGETAGPAFEYQKA
;
A
#
# COMPACT_ATOMS: atom_id res chain seq x y z
N MET A 1 1.47 -1.19 5.07
CA MET A 1 2.84 -1.54 5.50
C MET A 1 3.01 -3.03 5.70
N LEU A 2 2.08 -3.71 6.38
CA LEU A 2 2.12 -5.17 6.52
C LEU A 2 2.37 -5.91 5.19
N HIS A 3 1.63 -5.57 4.13
CA HIS A 3 1.79 -6.25 2.83
C HIS A 3 3.19 -6.12 2.25
N LEU A 4 3.81 -4.94 2.34
CA LEU A 4 5.18 -4.74 1.89
C LEU A 4 6.16 -5.60 2.72
N THR A 5 5.95 -5.69 4.04
CA THR A 5 6.74 -6.56 4.92
C THR A 5 6.60 -8.04 4.54
N LEU A 6 5.36 -8.50 4.30
CA LEU A 6 5.09 -9.89 3.91
C LEU A 6 5.70 -10.21 2.54
N ALA A 7 5.53 -9.33 1.55
CA ALA A 7 6.14 -9.48 0.23
C ALA A 7 7.67 -9.49 0.29
N ALA A 8 8.27 -8.62 1.11
CA ALA A 8 9.71 -8.61 1.36
C ALA A 8 10.19 -9.90 2.03
N ASN A 9 9.48 -10.40 3.04
CA ASN A 9 9.81 -11.67 3.69
C ASN A 9 9.74 -12.84 2.71
N ILE A 10 8.72 -12.90 1.85
CA ILE A 10 8.61 -13.91 0.78
C ILE A 10 9.82 -13.84 -0.16
N LEU A 11 10.15 -12.64 -0.65
CA LEU A 11 11.28 -12.45 -1.57
C LEU A 11 12.62 -12.83 -0.93
N ASN A 12 12.86 -12.39 0.31
CA ASN A 12 14.04 -12.75 1.10
C ASN A 12 14.14 -14.26 1.34
N ALA A 13 13.01 -14.91 1.61
CA ALA A 13 12.96 -16.34 1.89
C ALA A 13 13.39 -17.20 0.69
N ILE A 14 13.28 -16.69 -0.54
CA ILE A 14 13.76 -17.40 -1.75
C ILE A 14 15.11 -16.86 -2.26
N GLY A 15 15.80 -16.06 -1.46
CA GLY A 15 17.14 -15.52 -1.75
C GLY A 15 17.16 -14.24 -2.59
N GLY A 16 16.00 -13.62 -2.83
CA GLY A 16 15.92 -12.28 -3.41
C GLY A 16 16.07 -11.17 -2.36
N SER A 17 16.05 -9.92 -2.82
CA SER A 17 16.18 -8.72 -1.98
C SER A 17 15.33 -7.59 -2.56
N PRO A 18 14.45 -6.92 -1.77
CA PRO A 18 13.68 -5.78 -2.26
C PRO A 18 14.56 -4.58 -2.65
N ASP A 19 14.20 -3.88 -3.74
CA ASP A 19 14.90 -2.67 -4.20
C ASP A 19 14.00 -1.43 -4.07
N LEU A 20 13.91 -0.86 -2.86
CA LEU A 20 12.95 0.21 -2.54
C LEU A 20 13.47 1.64 -2.69
N ASN A 21 14.77 1.83 -2.93
CA ASN A 21 15.40 3.14 -3.01
C ASN A 21 16.04 3.40 -4.39
N ASN A 22 15.63 2.65 -5.40
CA ASN A 22 16.06 2.83 -6.77
C ASN A 22 15.22 3.91 -7.47
N PRO A 23 15.83 5.02 -7.93
CA PRO A 23 15.12 6.10 -8.62
C PRO A 23 14.34 5.65 -9.86
N ASP A 24 14.76 4.58 -10.53
CA ASP A 24 14.10 4.08 -11.74
C ASP A 24 12.84 3.27 -11.41
N PHE A 25 12.71 2.80 -10.17
CA PHE A 25 11.54 2.09 -9.66
C PHE A 25 10.52 3.04 -8.99
N ILE A 26 10.99 4.13 -8.37
CA ILE A 26 10.14 5.04 -7.62
C ILE A 26 9.24 5.84 -8.58
N PRO A 27 7.90 5.84 -8.38
CA PRO A 27 6.99 6.41 -9.36
C PRO A 27 7.01 7.94 -9.38
N GLY A 28 7.08 8.51 -10.58
CA GLY A 28 6.68 9.89 -10.82
C GLY A 28 5.19 10.00 -11.06
N TYR A 29 4.48 10.87 -10.31
CA TYR A 29 3.04 11.02 -10.46
C TYR A 29 2.65 12.04 -11.56
N PRO A 30 1.54 11.79 -12.30
CA PRO A 30 0.69 10.61 -12.22
C PRO A 30 1.34 9.37 -12.86
N THR A 31 1.11 8.20 -12.28
CA THR A 31 1.72 6.93 -12.71
C THR A 31 0.66 5.88 -13.08
N ARG A 32 1.10 4.68 -13.45
CA ARG A 32 0.27 3.47 -13.57
C ARG A 32 0.79 2.41 -12.60
N LEU A 33 -0.03 1.41 -12.28
CA LEU A 33 0.47 0.27 -11.52
C LEU A 33 1.50 -0.50 -12.38
N PRO A 34 2.70 -0.80 -11.85
CA PRO A 34 3.72 -1.59 -12.55
C PRO A 34 3.13 -2.89 -13.07
N ASP A 35 3.49 -3.28 -14.29
CA ASP A 35 3.12 -4.55 -14.94
C ASP A 35 1.61 -4.86 -15.03
N SER A 36 0.73 -3.96 -14.59
CA SER A 36 -0.72 -4.07 -14.79
C SER A 36 -1.09 -3.88 -16.25
N ASN A 37 -2.34 -4.17 -16.59
CA ASN A 37 -2.91 -3.89 -17.92
C ASN A 37 -2.99 -2.39 -18.32
N THR A 38 -2.42 -1.49 -17.52
CA THR A 38 -2.32 -0.05 -17.78
C THR A 38 -3.67 0.66 -17.98
N HIS A 39 -4.78 0.15 -17.45
CA HIS A 39 -6.11 0.70 -17.74
C HIS A 39 -6.40 2.09 -17.12
N PHE A 40 -5.68 2.50 -16.08
CA PHE A 40 -5.90 3.81 -15.46
C PHE A 40 -4.61 4.45 -14.93
N LYS A 41 -4.68 5.75 -14.64
CA LYS A 41 -3.60 6.49 -13.98
C LYS A 41 -3.93 6.71 -12.51
N VAL A 42 -2.91 6.61 -11.67
CA VAL A 42 -2.95 6.96 -10.25
C VAL A 42 -2.37 8.36 -10.10
N HIS A 43 -3.13 9.24 -9.46
CA HIS A 43 -2.77 10.64 -9.23
C HIS A 43 -2.51 10.85 -7.74
N LEU A 44 -1.60 11.77 -7.40
CA LEU A 44 -1.58 12.40 -6.09
C LEU A 44 -2.68 13.45 -6.08
N GLU A 45 -3.74 13.23 -5.32
CA GLU A 45 -4.87 14.15 -5.25
C GLU A 45 -5.50 14.17 -3.85
N ARG A 46 -6.23 15.24 -3.57
CA ARG A 46 -6.98 15.37 -2.31
C ARG A 46 -8.08 14.31 -2.21
N PHE A 47 -8.49 14.05 -0.97
CA PHE A 47 -9.67 13.22 -0.70
C PHE A 47 -10.88 13.72 -1.51
N SER A 48 -11.47 12.81 -2.28
CA SER A 48 -12.60 13.09 -3.17
C SER A 48 -13.23 11.78 -3.63
N LYS A 49 -14.46 11.84 -4.18
CA LYS A 49 -15.09 10.67 -4.82
C LYS A 49 -14.24 10.09 -5.96
N ARG A 50 -13.43 10.91 -6.64
CA ARG A 50 -12.50 10.44 -7.68
C ARG A 50 -11.34 9.66 -7.09
N ALA A 51 -10.72 10.17 -6.02
CA ALA A 51 -9.65 9.49 -5.30
C ALA A 51 -10.12 8.12 -4.77
N ILE A 52 -11.30 8.09 -4.12
CA ILE A 52 -11.89 6.85 -3.60
C ILE A 52 -12.18 5.84 -4.72
N LYS A 53 -12.74 6.27 -5.85
CA LYS A 53 -12.93 5.39 -7.02
C LYS A 53 -11.60 4.86 -7.57
N THR A 54 -10.52 5.62 -7.48
CA THR A 54 -9.18 5.14 -7.88
C THR A 54 -8.68 4.08 -6.92
N PHE A 55 -8.81 4.27 -5.61
CA PHE A 55 -8.45 3.24 -4.62
C PHE A 55 -9.30 1.98 -4.76
N MET A 56 -10.61 2.11 -5.01
CA MET A 56 -11.47 0.96 -5.32
C MET A 56 -11.05 0.21 -6.58
N LYS A 57 -10.49 0.89 -7.59
CA LYS A 57 -9.95 0.21 -8.79
C LYS A 57 -8.66 -0.56 -8.49
N ILE A 58 -7.82 -0.04 -7.60
CA ILE A 58 -6.58 -0.69 -7.17
C ILE A 58 -6.92 -1.97 -6.39
N GLU A 59 -7.84 -1.87 -5.44
CA GLU A 59 -8.25 -2.98 -4.55
C GLU A 59 -9.38 -3.85 -5.14
N MET A 60 -9.69 -3.69 -6.43
CA MET A 60 -10.83 -4.36 -7.04
C MET A 60 -10.69 -5.89 -6.94
N PRO A 61 -11.69 -6.62 -6.39
CA PRO A 61 -11.59 -8.05 -6.26
C PRO A 61 -11.49 -8.78 -7.59
N ALA A 62 -10.62 -9.79 -7.64
CA ALA A 62 -10.58 -10.74 -8.74
C ALA A 62 -11.95 -11.39 -8.96
N LYS A 63 -12.32 -11.61 -10.23
CA LYS A 63 -13.49 -12.43 -10.55
C LYS A 63 -13.22 -13.87 -10.14
N ALA A 64 -14.27 -14.58 -9.70
CA ALA A 64 -14.18 -16.01 -9.45
C ALA A 64 -13.66 -16.74 -10.71
N GLY A 65 -12.60 -17.53 -10.55
CA GLY A 65 -11.93 -18.23 -11.65
C GLY A 65 -11.06 -17.35 -12.56
N ALA A 66 -10.72 -16.13 -12.15
CA ALA A 66 -9.73 -15.32 -12.87
C ALA A 66 -8.39 -16.06 -12.93
N MET A 67 -7.76 -16.03 -14.11
CA MET A 67 -6.46 -16.68 -14.30
C MET A 67 -5.34 -15.89 -13.62
N PRO A 68 -4.30 -16.58 -13.11
CA PRO A 68 -3.05 -15.94 -12.68
C PRO A 68 -2.38 -15.19 -13.83
N GLU A 69 -1.97 -13.94 -13.61
CA GLU A 69 -1.29 -13.10 -14.60
C GLU A 69 -0.12 -12.38 -13.91
N ALA A 70 1.12 -12.65 -14.34
CA ALA A 70 2.31 -11.98 -13.80
C ALA A 70 2.50 -10.58 -14.41
N ASP A 71 2.24 -10.49 -15.71
CA ASP A 71 2.20 -9.24 -16.47
C ASP A 71 0.78 -9.02 -16.98
N ASN A 72 0.44 -7.77 -17.29
CA ASN A 72 -0.88 -7.36 -17.80
C ASN A 72 -2.06 -7.78 -16.88
N TYR A 73 -1.81 -7.91 -15.57
CA TYR A 73 -2.84 -8.27 -14.60
C TYR A 73 -3.91 -7.17 -14.46
N GLN A 74 -5.13 -7.56 -14.09
CA GLN A 74 -6.24 -6.61 -13.87
C GLN A 74 -6.50 -6.34 -12.39
N THR A 75 -6.21 -7.30 -11.52
CA THR A 75 -6.37 -7.17 -10.07
C THR A 75 -5.13 -7.66 -9.35
N ILE A 76 -4.91 -7.15 -8.13
CA ILE A 76 -3.80 -7.58 -7.27
C ILE A 76 -3.92 -9.09 -6.95
N GLY A 77 -5.13 -9.62 -6.81
CA GLY A 77 -5.36 -11.06 -6.65
C GLY A 77 -4.81 -11.90 -7.81
N GLN A 78 -4.95 -11.45 -9.08
CA GLN A 78 -4.37 -12.17 -10.22
C GLN A 78 -2.83 -12.17 -10.20
N PHE A 79 -2.23 -11.04 -9.80
CA PHE A 79 -0.79 -10.91 -9.67
C PHE A 79 -0.24 -11.86 -8.60
N TYR A 80 -0.84 -11.89 -7.42
CA TYR A 80 -0.42 -12.79 -6.35
C TYR A 80 -0.72 -14.26 -6.65
N ALA A 81 -1.79 -14.58 -7.39
CA ALA A 81 -2.03 -15.93 -7.88
C ALA A 81 -0.91 -16.40 -8.83
N ALA A 82 -0.29 -15.50 -9.60
CA ALA A 82 0.85 -15.82 -10.46
C ALA A 82 2.12 -16.08 -9.64
N ILE A 83 2.36 -15.27 -8.60
CA ILE A 83 3.44 -15.48 -7.63
C ILE A 83 3.27 -16.83 -6.91
N GLU A 84 2.06 -17.14 -6.42
CA GLU A 84 1.73 -18.41 -5.78
C GLU A 84 2.05 -19.59 -6.71
N LYS A 85 1.63 -19.52 -7.97
CA LYS A 85 1.94 -20.55 -8.97
C LYS A 85 3.45 -20.72 -9.14
N GLY A 86 4.19 -19.62 -9.28
CA GLY A 86 5.65 -19.63 -9.40
C GLY A 86 6.33 -20.27 -8.18
N LEU A 87 5.94 -19.88 -6.96
CA LEU A 87 6.46 -20.44 -5.71
C LEU A 87 6.19 -21.94 -5.59
N LYS A 88 4.97 -22.38 -5.91
CA LYS A 88 4.61 -23.81 -5.90
C LYS A 88 5.43 -24.65 -6.87
N GLU A 89 5.78 -24.07 -8.02
CA GLU A 89 6.60 -24.73 -9.04
C GLU A 89 8.07 -24.81 -8.62
N ILE A 90 8.69 -23.66 -8.29
CA ILE A 90 10.12 -23.58 -8.03
C ILE A 90 10.49 -24.08 -6.62
N CYS A 91 9.64 -23.83 -5.62
CA CYS A 91 9.93 -24.18 -4.22
C CYS A 91 9.29 -25.50 -3.77
N ARG A 92 8.93 -26.38 -4.72
CA ARG A 92 8.31 -27.68 -4.41
C ARG A 92 9.13 -28.48 -3.39
N ASN A 93 8.47 -29.06 -2.40
CA ASN A 93 9.10 -29.75 -1.26
C ASN A 93 10.06 -28.84 -0.45
N ASN A 94 9.73 -27.55 -0.36
CA ASN A 94 10.52 -26.51 0.31
C ASN A 94 11.96 -26.37 -0.23
N ARG A 95 12.14 -26.68 -1.51
CA ARG A 95 13.39 -26.38 -2.23
C ARG A 95 13.52 -24.85 -2.37
N HIS A 96 14.75 -24.35 -2.45
CA HIS A 96 15.07 -22.92 -2.65
C HIS A 96 14.71 -21.95 -1.51
N PHE A 97 14.00 -22.38 -0.47
CA PHE A 97 13.86 -21.56 0.74
C PHE A 97 15.19 -21.46 1.49
N ASN A 98 15.62 -20.23 1.73
CA ASN A 98 16.73 -19.88 2.59
C ASN A 98 16.36 -20.17 4.05
N ARG A 99 17.26 -20.87 4.76
CA ARG A 99 17.06 -21.16 6.18
C ARG A 99 17.44 -19.99 7.08
N ASP A 100 18.20 -19.02 6.58
CA ASP A 100 18.54 -17.82 7.31
C ASP A 100 17.36 -16.83 7.33
N ARG A 101 16.79 -16.68 8.52
CA ARG A 101 15.65 -15.79 8.80
C ARG A 101 16.10 -14.49 9.46
N SER A 102 17.41 -14.28 9.65
CA SER A 102 17.94 -13.07 10.28
C SER A 102 17.68 -11.82 9.46
N ILE A 103 17.53 -11.99 8.14
CA ILE A 103 17.24 -10.90 7.20
C ILE A 103 15.75 -10.53 7.09
N GLN A 104 14.86 -11.34 7.68
CA GLN A 104 13.43 -11.08 7.66
C GLN A 104 12.97 -10.19 8.81
N VAL A 105 11.93 -9.42 8.55
CA VAL A 105 11.20 -8.73 9.61
C VAL A 105 10.34 -9.75 10.34
N LYS A 106 10.27 -9.63 11.65
CA LYS A 106 9.60 -10.57 12.54
C LYS A 106 8.53 -9.85 13.37
N PRO A 107 7.57 -10.56 14.00
CA PRO A 107 6.53 -9.94 14.80
C PRO A 107 7.03 -8.92 15.82
N GLU A 108 8.14 -9.20 16.51
CA GLU A 108 8.75 -8.32 17.51
C GLU A 108 9.29 -6.99 16.95
N HIS A 109 9.54 -6.93 15.64
CA HIS A 109 9.99 -5.72 14.96
C HIS A 109 8.83 -4.88 14.43
N TYR A 110 7.65 -5.49 14.25
CA TYR A 110 6.53 -4.85 13.59
C TYR A 110 5.68 -4.06 14.60
N TYR A 111 5.32 -2.85 14.19
CA TYR A 111 4.44 -1.98 14.95
C TYR A 111 3.01 -2.07 14.37
N GLY A 112 2.02 -2.05 15.26
CA GLY A 112 0.64 -2.43 15.03
C GLY A 112 -0.09 -1.86 13.79
N GLY A 113 -1.19 -2.53 13.48
CA GLY A 113 -2.11 -2.42 12.35
C GLY A 113 -2.89 -3.73 12.28
N GLY A 114 -3.96 -3.83 11.48
CA GLY A 114 -4.68 -5.11 11.31
C GLY A 114 -3.74 -6.21 10.79
N GLY A 115 -3.82 -7.39 11.42
CA GLY A 115 -3.06 -8.58 11.10
C GLY A 115 -1.63 -8.65 11.65
N GLY A 116 -0.91 -9.72 11.28
CA GLY A 116 0.40 -10.05 11.83
C GLY A 116 1.48 -10.34 10.77
N VAL A 117 2.74 -10.05 11.12
CA VAL A 117 3.89 -10.41 10.28
C VAL A 117 4.12 -11.92 10.34
N ILE A 118 4.24 -12.53 9.16
CA ILE A 118 4.58 -13.93 8.99
C ILE A 118 6.05 -14.02 8.57
N VAL A 119 6.83 -14.79 9.33
CA VAL A 119 8.18 -15.20 8.93
C VAL A 119 8.03 -16.37 7.97
N VAL A 120 8.66 -16.27 6.80
CA VAL A 120 8.52 -17.25 5.72
C VAL A 120 9.73 -18.16 5.70
N ASP A 121 9.55 -19.45 5.96
CA ASP A 121 10.63 -20.45 5.98
C ASP A 121 10.35 -21.68 5.11
N ASP A 122 9.14 -21.77 4.58
CA ASP A 122 8.67 -22.85 3.73
C ASP A 122 7.53 -22.38 2.81
N LEU A 123 7.05 -23.31 1.97
CA LEU A 123 5.99 -23.00 1.01
C LEU A 123 4.69 -22.65 1.73
N ASP A 124 4.37 -23.31 2.85
CA ASP A 124 3.11 -23.12 3.56
C ASP A 124 3.04 -21.71 4.20
N SER A 125 4.12 -21.28 4.87
CA SER A 125 4.24 -19.93 5.42
C SER A 125 4.24 -18.85 4.32
N ALA A 126 4.82 -19.13 3.15
CA ALA A 126 4.75 -18.23 2.00
C ALA A 126 3.30 -18.10 1.48
N MET A 127 2.55 -19.20 1.40
CA MET A 127 1.15 -19.18 0.99
C MET A 127 0.27 -18.42 1.99
N GLU A 128 0.52 -18.58 3.30
CA GLU A 128 -0.23 -17.84 4.32
C GLU A 128 0.06 -16.34 4.24
N ALA A 129 1.32 -15.95 4.01
CA ALA A 129 1.68 -14.53 3.80
C ALA A 129 0.98 -13.93 2.57
N ILE A 130 0.92 -14.65 1.45
CA ILE A 130 0.19 -14.21 0.25
C ILE A 130 -1.30 -14.09 0.53
N LYS A 131 -1.87 -15.09 1.22
CA LYS A 131 -3.30 -15.10 1.56
C LYS A 131 -3.69 -13.88 2.40
N VAL A 132 -2.87 -13.49 3.37
CA VAL A 132 -3.10 -12.26 4.16
C VAL A 132 -3.10 -11.02 3.28
N ILE A 133 -2.12 -10.89 2.38
CA ILE A 133 -2.04 -9.75 1.45
C ILE A 133 -3.31 -9.64 0.61
N VAL A 134 -3.72 -10.73 -0.03
CA VAL A 134 -4.89 -10.76 -0.92
C VAL A 134 -6.18 -10.53 -0.12
N ALA A 135 -6.35 -11.22 1.00
CA ALA A 135 -7.57 -11.15 1.79
C ALA A 135 -7.83 -9.76 2.37
N GLN A 136 -6.80 -9.07 2.89
CA GLN A 136 -6.95 -7.70 3.38
C GLN A 136 -7.29 -6.68 2.27
N GLY A 137 -6.80 -6.89 1.04
CA GLY A 137 -7.12 -6.04 -0.11
C GLY A 137 -8.54 -6.26 -0.66
N GLU A 138 -8.79 -7.48 -1.17
CA GLU A 138 -10.00 -7.80 -1.94
C GLU A 138 -11.05 -8.64 -1.20
N GLY A 139 -10.72 -9.16 -0.02
CA GLY A 139 -11.59 -10.03 0.78
C GLY A 139 -11.23 -11.52 0.66
N LEU A 140 -11.40 -12.24 1.76
CA LEU A 140 -11.12 -13.69 1.82
C LEU A 140 -12.25 -14.49 1.16
N ASP A 141 -11.93 -15.43 0.27
CA ASP A 141 -12.87 -16.41 -0.31
C ASP A 141 -14.17 -15.79 -0.88
N HIS A 142 -14.07 -14.63 -1.54
CA HIS A 142 -15.23 -13.86 -2.02
C HIS A 142 -16.21 -13.45 -0.90
N THR A 143 -15.67 -13.14 0.28
CA THR A 143 -16.41 -12.49 1.37
C THR A 143 -16.05 -11.00 1.44
N LEU A 144 -16.83 -10.24 2.21
CA LEU A 144 -16.56 -8.82 2.46
C LEU A 144 -15.35 -8.58 3.39
N PHE A 145 -14.89 -9.63 4.07
CA PHE A 145 -14.01 -9.52 5.23
C PHE A 145 -12.56 -9.79 4.88
N ASP A 146 -11.65 -9.16 5.62
CA ASP A 146 -10.20 -9.24 5.41
C ASP A 146 -9.57 -10.57 5.84
N GLY A 147 -10.30 -11.38 6.61
CA GLY A 147 -9.83 -12.68 7.10
C GLY A 147 -9.01 -12.62 8.39
N ASP A 148 -8.69 -11.44 8.92
CA ASP A 148 -7.78 -11.29 10.06
C ASP A 148 -8.33 -11.95 11.33
N GLN A 149 -9.65 -11.95 11.52
CA GLN A 149 -10.28 -12.70 12.60
C GLN A 149 -9.96 -14.20 12.55
N LYS A 150 -9.94 -14.80 11.35
CA LYS A 150 -9.67 -16.23 11.18
C LYS A 150 -8.18 -16.54 11.27
N ILE A 151 -7.35 -15.65 10.74
CA ILE A 151 -5.90 -15.87 10.60
C ILE A 151 -5.16 -15.49 11.89
N PHE A 152 -5.53 -14.37 12.50
CA PHE A 152 -4.82 -13.77 13.65
C PHE A 152 -5.67 -13.67 14.92
N GLY A 153 -6.96 -14.03 14.87
CA GLY A 153 -7.86 -13.95 16.04
C GLY A 153 -8.28 -12.52 16.38
N GLU A 154 -8.16 -11.59 15.44
CA GLU A 154 -8.50 -10.18 15.63
C GLU A 154 -10.00 -9.90 15.46
N ASN A 155 -10.40 -8.63 15.65
CA ASN A 155 -11.76 -8.21 15.34
C ASN A 155 -12.02 -8.33 13.85
N ARG A 156 -13.26 -8.69 13.50
CA ARG A 156 -13.67 -8.80 12.10
C ARG A 156 -13.66 -7.41 11.45
N GLU A 157 -12.84 -7.21 10.43
CA GLU A 157 -12.83 -6.01 9.62
C GLU A 157 -13.20 -6.31 8.15
N PHE A 158 -13.64 -5.28 7.44
CA PHE A 158 -13.91 -5.35 6.00
C PHE A 158 -12.60 -5.18 5.22
N ALA A 159 -12.47 -5.89 4.11
CA ALA A 159 -11.33 -5.71 3.21
C ALA A 159 -11.34 -4.30 2.58
N HIS A 160 -10.16 -3.84 2.12
CA HIS A 160 -9.94 -2.46 1.68
C HIS A 160 -10.96 -1.98 0.64
N TYR A 161 -11.24 -2.79 -0.38
CA TYR A 161 -12.22 -2.46 -1.40
C TYR A 161 -13.59 -2.06 -0.80
N TYR A 162 -14.05 -2.85 0.17
CA TYR A 162 -15.36 -2.67 0.78
C TYR A 162 -15.36 -1.45 1.71
N ARG A 163 -14.30 -1.19 2.46
CA ARG A 163 -14.14 0.04 3.25
C ARG A 163 -14.18 1.29 2.38
N PHE A 164 -13.52 1.27 1.22
CA PHE A 164 -13.61 2.38 0.26
C PHE A 164 -15.01 2.51 -0.33
N ASN A 165 -15.71 1.40 -0.58
CA ASN A 165 -17.09 1.44 -1.03
C ASN A 165 -18.03 2.03 0.04
N GLU A 166 -17.83 1.74 1.33
CA GLU A 166 -18.61 2.34 2.42
C GLU A 166 -18.52 3.87 2.41
N ILE A 167 -17.29 4.40 2.26
CA ILE A 167 -17.05 5.84 2.16
C ILE A 167 -17.75 6.41 0.91
N LEU A 168 -17.61 5.75 -0.25
CA LEU A 168 -18.22 6.22 -1.49
C LEU A 168 -19.76 6.21 -1.44
N ARG A 169 -20.33 5.24 -0.72
CA ARG A 169 -21.78 5.04 -0.54
C ARG A 169 -22.34 5.75 0.67
N GLU A 170 -21.49 6.36 1.50
CA GLU A 170 -21.85 7.07 2.72
C GLU A 170 -22.69 6.19 3.66
N ARG A 171 -22.33 4.90 3.72
CA ARG A 171 -23.06 3.88 4.46
C ARG A 171 -22.18 2.68 4.79
N PHE A 172 -22.27 2.18 6.01
CA PHE A 172 -21.62 0.95 6.44
C PHE A 172 -22.29 -0.28 5.86
N TYR A 173 -21.52 -1.32 5.62
CA TYR A 173 -22.04 -2.66 5.37
C TYR A 173 -22.70 -3.21 6.65
N SER A 174 -23.77 -3.98 6.46
CA SER A 174 -24.38 -4.78 7.52
C SER A 174 -24.00 -6.26 7.36
N ASP A 175 -24.24 -7.04 8.41
CA ASP A 175 -24.00 -8.49 8.40
C ASP A 175 -24.87 -9.26 7.39
N GLN A 176 -25.91 -8.62 6.84
CA GLN A 176 -26.79 -9.21 5.83
C GLN A 176 -26.33 -8.91 4.40
N ASP A 177 -25.34 -8.04 4.22
CA ASP A 177 -24.82 -7.70 2.91
C ASP A 177 -23.85 -8.78 2.39
N SER A 178 -23.59 -8.73 1.09
CA SER A 178 -22.67 -9.64 0.41
C SER A 178 -21.79 -8.89 -0.57
N VAL A 179 -20.79 -9.56 -1.12
CA VAL A 179 -19.91 -9.03 -2.17
C VAL A 179 -20.66 -8.56 -3.43
N LYS A 180 -21.94 -8.95 -3.58
CA LYS A 180 -22.81 -8.55 -4.71
C LYS A 180 -23.73 -7.38 -4.38
N SER A 181 -23.87 -6.99 -3.11
CA SER A 181 -24.77 -5.91 -2.68
C SER A 181 -24.00 -4.63 -2.34
N ASN A 182 -24.73 -3.51 -2.36
CA ASN A 182 -24.24 -2.26 -1.77
C ASN A 182 -24.46 -2.31 -0.24
N PRO A 183 -23.70 -1.52 0.54
CA PRO A 183 -23.90 -1.43 1.99
C PRO A 183 -25.32 -0.97 2.32
N SER A 184 -25.98 -1.68 3.24
CA SER A 184 -27.34 -1.41 3.70
C SER A 184 -27.43 -0.99 5.18
N GLY A 185 -26.30 -0.98 5.88
CA GLY A 185 -26.20 -0.66 7.30
C GLY A 185 -26.37 0.82 7.64
N ALA A 186 -25.81 1.23 8.78
CA ALA A 186 -25.94 2.57 9.31
C ALA A 186 -25.33 3.63 8.36
N PRO A 187 -25.89 4.85 8.30
CA PRO A 187 -25.28 5.95 7.55
C PRO A 187 -23.85 6.23 8.03
N LEU A 188 -22.94 6.49 7.09
CA LEU A 188 -21.59 6.98 7.34
C LEU A 188 -21.50 8.40 6.80
N THR A 189 -21.49 9.39 7.70
CA THR A 189 -21.37 10.79 7.31
C THR A 189 -19.97 11.08 6.76
N VAL A 190 -19.91 11.55 5.52
CA VAL A 190 -18.67 11.98 4.87
C VAL A 190 -18.82 13.43 4.47
N ASP A 191 -17.99 14.30 5.05
CA ASP A 191 -17.87 15.68 4.60
C ASP A 191 -16.81 15.74 3.49
N TRP A 192 -17.25 15.77 2.24
CA TRP A 192 -16.38 15.81 1.07
C TRP A 192 -15.67 17.16 0.90
N ASP A 193 -16.16 18.21 1.55
CA ASP A 193 -15.62 19.56 1.47
C ASP A 193 -14.66 19.85 2.64
N GLN A 194 -14.66 19.03 3.70
CA GLN A 194 -13.70 19.09 4.81
C GLN A 194 -12.31 18.53 4.40
N VAL A 195 -11.72 19.12 3.37
CA VAL A 195 -10.43 18.73 2.83
C VAL A 195 -9.66 19.97 2.38
N TYR A 196 -8.34 19.97 2.55
CA TYR A 196 -7.52 21.02 1.94
C TYR A 196 -7.64 20.97 0.41
N PRO A 197 -7.77 22.12 -0.29
CA PRO A 197 -7.87 22.18 -1.75
C PRO A 197 -6.51 21.94 -2.42
N MET A 198 -5.85 20.84 -2.07
CA MET A 198 -4.51 20.48 -2.54
C MET A 198 -4.49 20.38 -4.07
N LYS A 199 -3.48 21.00 -4.68
CA LYS A 199 -3.17 20.87 -6.10
C LYS A 199 -2.93 19.40 -6.45
N ILE A 200 -3.46 18.96 -7.60
CA ILE A 200 -3.23 17.61 -8.12
C ILE A 200 -1.79 17.45 -8.64
N ASN A 201 -1.15 16.33 -8.31
CA ASN A 201 0.23 15.99 -8.70
C ASN A 201 1.22 17.14 -8.45
N PRO A 202 1.34 17.64 -7.21
CA PRO A 202 2.29 18.69 -6.89
C PRO A 202 3.73 18.20 -7.15
N ARG A 203 4.58 19.11 -7.58
CA ARG A 203 6.02 18.88 -7.80
C ARG A 203 6.82 19.98 -7.12
N ALA A 204 8.01 19.68 -6.63
CA ALA A 204 8.86 20.73 -6.07
C ALA A 204 9.16 21.83 -7.10
N ALA A 205 9.32 21.45 -8.38
CA ALA A 205 9.55 22.36 -9.49
C ALA A 205 8.36 23.29 -9.81
N ASP A 206 7.19 23.07 -9.22
CA ASP A 206 6.05 24.00 -9.34
C ASP A 206 6.29 25.32 -8.59
N TYR A 207 7.26 25.34 -7.67
CA TYR A 207 7.54 26.47 -6.79
C TYR A 207 8.88 27.13 -7.15
N PRO A 208 8.96 28.47 -7.16
CA PRO A 208 10.20 29.18 -7.49
C PRO A 208 11.37 28.73 -6.61
N GLU A 209 12.54 28.58 -7.20
CA GLU A 209 13.76 28.24 -6.47
C GLU A 209 14.03 29.26 -5.35
N GLY A 210 14.44 28.77 -4.18
CA GLY A 210 14.68 29.59 -3.00
C GLY A 210 13.42 30.10 -2.27
N SER A 211 12.22 29.87 -2.80
CA SER A 211 10.97 30.20 -2.09
C SER A 211 10.77 29.31 -0.85
N GLU A 212 10.00 29.79 0.13
CA GLU A 212 9.64 29.00 1.31
C GLU A 212 8.91 27.71 0.92
N LEU A 213 7.98 27.80 -0.03
CA LEU A 213 7.20 26.66 -0.49
C LEU A 213 8.06 25.60 -1.17
N ARG A 214 9.05 26.04 -1.97
CA ARG A 214 10.06 25.13 -2.53
C ARG A 214 10.83 24.41 -1.44
N ARG A 215 11.32 25.13 -0.42
CA ARG A 215 12.06 24.52 0.72
C ARG A 215 11.22 23.49 1.46
N LYS A 216 9.95 23.76 1.75
CA LYS A 216 9.05 22.80 2.41
C LYS A 216 8.80 21.55 1.54
N SER A 217 8.65 21.74 0.24
CA SER A 217 8.48 20.61 -0.69
C SER A 217 9.75 19.76 -0.77
N ASP A 218 10.92 20.40 -0.83
CA ASP A 218 12.20 19.70 -0.84
C ASP A 218 12.46 18.97 0.49
N GLU A 219 12.04 19.54 1.63
CA GLU A 219 12.12 18.90 2.95
C GLU A 219 11.23 17.64 3.03
N PHE A 220 10.01 17.71 2.49
CA PHE A 220 9.15 16.53 2.37
C PHE A 220 9.81 15.43 1.53
N ASN A 221 10.35 15.79 0.36
CA ASN A 221 11.02 14.86 -0.55
C ASN A 221 12.29 14.23 0.09
N ALA A 222 13.05 15.00 0.86
CA ALA A 222 14.18 14.49 1.65
C ALA A 222 13.74 13.49 2.73
N GLY A 223 12.63 13.80 3.41
CA GLY A 223 11.99 12.88 4.37
C GLY A 223 11.54 11.57 3.71
N TYR A 224 10.97 11.66 2.50
CA TYR A 224 10.48 10.50 1.76
C TYR A 224 11.64 9.59 1.32
N THR A 225 12.71 10.20 0.80
CA THR A 225 13.98 9.53 0.48
C THR A 225 14.56 8.82 1.72
N THR A 226 14.56 9.50 2.88
CA THR A 226 15.05 8.92 4.15
C THR A 226 14.23 7.70 4.58
N LEU A 227 12.90 7.75 4.45
CA LEU A 227 12.02 6.62 4.72
C LEU A 227 12.33 5.44 3.79
N LEU A 228 12.43 5.68 2.48
CA LEU A 228 12.72 4.61 1.51
C LEU A 228 14.07 3.95 1.76
N ASN A 229 15.11 4.72 2.07
CA ASN A 229 16.42 4.17 2.45
C ASN A 229 16.34 3.33 3.74
N ASN A 230 15.62 3.79 4.76
CA ASN A 230 15.46 3.02 5.99
C ASN A 230 14.63 1.74 5.77
N LEU A 231 13.59 1.78 4.93
CA LEU A 231 12.81 0.59 4.55
C LEU A 231 13.64 -0.38 3.70
N HIS A 232 14.44 0.11 2.75
CA HIS A 232 15.37 -0.70 1.99
C HIS A 232 16.31 -1.48 2.93
N ASP A 233 16.96 -0.79 3.89
CA ASP A 233 17.83 -1.47 4.86
C ASP A 233 17.03 -2.42 5.77
N THR A 234 15.82 -2.02 6.19
CA THR A 234 14.93 -2.84 7.05
C THR A 234 14.66 -4.20 6.43
N PHE A 235 14.37 -4.23 5.14
CA PHE A 235 14.05 -5.45 4.41
C PHE A 235 15.27 -6.15 3.81
N ASN A 236 16.47 -5.61 3.99
CA ASN A 236 17.73 -6.18 3.49
C ASN A 236 18.74 -6.40 4.62
N GLY A 237 18.29 -7.02 5.72
CA GLY A 237 19.19 -7.46 6.80
C GLY A 237 19.26 -6.58 8.04
N ARG A 238 18.47 -5.50 8.12
CA ARG A 238 18.39 -4.63 9.31
C ARG A 238 16.97 -4.50 9.86
N PRO A 239 16.30 -5.61 10.22
CA PRO A 239 14.92 -5.56 10.70
C PRO A 239 14.74 -4.69 11.96
N ASP A 240 15.81 -4.45 12.72
CA ASP A 240 15.88 -3.51 13.84
C ASP A 240 15.52 -2.06 13.46
N ARG A 241 15.63 -1.70 12.18
CA ARG A 241 15.28 -0.37 11.66
C ARG A 241 13.78 -0.16 11.45
N MET A 242 12.94 -1.19 11.60
CA MET A 242 11.50 -1.07 11.38
C MET A 242 10.88 0.07 12.22
N MET A 243 11.20 0.14 13.51
CA MET A 243 10.69 1.21 14.38
C MET A 243 11.17 2.61 13.99
N LYS A 244 12.39 2.72 13.43
CA LYS A 244 12.88 3.98 12.87
C LYS A 244 12.07 4.38 11.64
N SER A 245 11.82 3.45 10.72
CA SER A 245 10.98 3.67 9.53
C SER A 245 9.57 4.12 9.91
N VAL A 246 8.99 3.56 10.99
CA VAL A 246 7.70 4.02 11.52
C VAL A 246 7.78 5.47 12.00
N GLY A 247 8.86 5.85 12.70
CA GLY A 247 9.13 7.25 13.06
C GLY A 247 9.19 8.19 11.85
N ASP A 248 9.85 7.75 10.77
CA ASP A 248 9.93 8.50 9.52
C ASP A 248 8.54 8.66 8.85
N MET A 249 7.66 7.65 8.92
CA MET A 249 6.27 7.76 8.43
C MET A 249 5.47 8.83 9.19
N TYR A 250 5.60 8.90 10.51
CA TYR A 250 4.97 9.96 11.31
C TYR A 250 5.53 11.34 10.94
N LYS A 251 6.85 11.45 10.76
CA LYS A 251 7.47 12.70 10.29
C LYS A 251 6.90 13.13 8.93
N LEU A 252 6.79 12.21 7.97
CA LEU A 252 6.18 12.48 6.66
C LEU A 252 4.74 12.97 6.77
N LYS A 253 3.93 12.39 7.67
CA LYS A 253 2.56 12.88 7.92
C LYS A 253 2.55 14.35 8.31
N TYR A 254 3.42 14.77 9.23
CA TYR A 254 3.49 16.16 9.67
C TYR A 254 3.93 17.11 8.54
N LEU A 255 4.98 16.75 7.80
CA LEU A 255 5.46 17.52 6.65
C LEU A 255 4.39 17.65 5.55
N ALA A 256 3.66 16.58 5.25
CA ALA A 256 2.57 16.59 4.28
C ALA A 256 1.42 17.52 4.72
N VAL A 257 1.00 17.44 5.98
CA VAL A 257 -0.08 18.28 6.52
C VAL A 257 0.33 19.76 6.54
N GLU A 258 1.59 20.05 6.84
CA GLU A 258 2.11 21.41 6.78
C GLU A 258 2.05 21.97 5.35
N LEU A 259 2.52 21.21 4.35
CA LEU A 259 2.41 21.59 2.94
C LEU A 259 0.97 21.85 2.51
N MET A 260 0.05 20.94 2.87
CA MET A 260 -1.37 21.05 2.49
C MET A 260 -2.11 22.25 3.09
N ARG A 261 -1.50 22.97 4.03
CA ARG A 261 -2.05 24.20 4.63
C ARG A 261 -1.58 25.48 3.94
N VAL A 262 -0.58 25.41 3.07
CA VAL A 262 0.03 26.60 2.45
C VAL A 262 -0.63 26.86 1.08
N PRO A 263 -1.26 28.02 0.85
CA PRO A 263 -1.75 28.42 -0.46
C PRO A 263 -0.60 28.45 -1.48
N CYS A 264 -0.82 27.92 -2.69
CA CYS A 264 0.23 27.81 -3.69
C CYS A 264 -0.03 28.58 -4.98
N ASN A 265 -1.23 29.15 -5.16
CA ASN A 265 -1.58 29.97 -6.32
C ASN A 265 -2.84 30.81 -6.08
N ASP A 266 -3.13 31.70 -7.03
CA ASP A 266 -4.29 32.61 -7.00
C ASP A 266 -5.64 31.89 -7.25
N LYS A 267 -5.63 30.59 -7.54
CA LYS A 267 -6.85 29.79 -7.73
C LYS A 267 -7.39 29.22 -6.41
N GLY A 268 -6.74 29.54 -5.29
CA GLY A 268 -7.12 29.05 -3.96
C GLY A 268 -6.71 27.60 -3.71
N GLU A 269 -5.78 27.03 -4.49
CA GLU A 269 -5.23 25.71 -4.22
C GLU A 269 -4.14 25.77 -3.14
N THR A 270 -3.96 24.69 -2.40
CA THR A 270 -2.83 24.51 -1.48
C THR A 270 -1.76 23.60 -2.07
N ALA A 271 -0.53 23.74 -1.58
CA ALA A 271 0.57 22.86 -1.92
C ALA A 271 0.33 21.43 -1.41
N GLY A 272 1.18 20.48 -1.80
CA GLY A 272 1.05 19.11 -1.35
C GLY A 272 2.36 18.32 -1.48
N PRO A 273 2.40 17.12 -0.88
CA PRO A 273 3.56 16.24 -0.95
C PRO A 273 3.80 15.74 -2.37
N ALA A 274 5.01 15.92 -2.91
CA ALA A 274 5.36 15.52 -4.27
C ALA A 274 5.84 14.06 -4.39
N PHE A 275 6.32 13.48 -3.28
CA PHE A 275 6.90 12.13 -3.24
C PHE A 275 8.03 11.91 -4.26
N GLU A 276 8.84 12.93 -4.50
CA GLU A 276 9.98 12.85 -5.42
C GLU A 276 11.21 12.31 -4.68
N TYR A 277 11.87 11.30 -5.24
CA TYR A 277 13.11 10.78 -4.70
C TYR A 277 14.26 11.75 -4.98
N GLN A 278 15.03 12.08 -3.93
CA GLN A 278 16.22 12.92 -4.04
C GLN A 278 17.45 12.03 -4.00
N LYS A 279 18.15 11.91 -5.14
CA LYS A 279 19.45 11.22 -5.16
C LYS A 279 20.43 12.01 -4.27
N ALA A 280 21.13 11.29 -3.39
CA ALA A 280 22.24 11.83 -2.61
C ALA A 280 23.42 12.22 -3.52
#